data_AF-A0A830HIH8-F1
#
_entry.id   AF-A0A830HIH8-F1
#
_cell.length_a   1.000
_cell.length_b   1.000
_cell.length_c   1.000
_cell.angle_alpha   90.00
_cell.angle_beta   90.00
_cell.angle_gamma   90.00
#
_symmetry.space_group_name_H-M   'P 1'
#
loop_
_entity.id
_entity.type
_entity.pdbx_description
1 polymer ?
#
loop_
_entity_poly.entity_id
_entity_poly.type
_entity_poly.pdbx_seq_one_letter_code
_entity_poly.pdbx_strand_id
1 'polypeptide(L)'
;MRFFFHFTISKLHLSRVLSCRARCETCVKRSFVLQWTFMAPTTSMSHARRGDNNGGAQEAQDDQDEPWSFVGPRVRDFSLGASAASSRHSPGGPGGDDCDSSSSDDDDNDANLGGIPKVKGKEKYDPHSSSERLKAFWSRVSYNSAVHAHLSDEAERLRAYREGLSQQARWDEEMERVKAKLGEESEWKFADDAATKQREKLAAQAAERVARAMEEEERAEQQQRQQQQQHRNRQHQHQQHRHEQQQTRPSAIATWLSHEEQFKAFADDPPSAVDVNVVPWPPTPWDHILAAPAAILLRGDRDRDDPEVVLRAYRKAFRALALRWHPDKFEQMFGSRVDCCSPTESQKVRERVQSLAQAIQAAWDACTNTHE
;
A
#
# COMPACT_ATOMS: atom_id res chain seq x y z
N MET A 1 50.56 -3.91 -42.18
CA MET A 1 50.76 -2.77 -41.26
C MET A 1 49.40 -2.33 -40.74
N ARG A 2 49.23 -2.38 -39.40
CA ARG A 2 48.38 -1.58 -38.50
C ARG A 2 46.94 -1.19 -38.90
N PHE A 3 46.00 -1.81 -38.16
CA PHE A 3 44.86 -1.24 -37.42
C PHE A 3 44.17 0.03 -37.94
N PHE A 4 42.85 -0.07 -38.17
CA PHE A 4 41.85 0.77 -37.48
C PHE A 4 40.48 0.09 -37.50
N PHE A 5 40.09 -0.42 -36.32
CA PHE A 5 38.71 -0.67 -35.92
C PHE A 5 38.18 0.64 -35.33
N HIS A 6 36.99 1.12 -35.71
CA HIS A 6 36.09 1.86 -34.80
C HIS A 6 34.70 2.09 -35.43
N PHE A 7 33.69 1.57 -34.72
CA PHE A 7 32.43 2.24 -34.38
C PHE A 7 31.41 2.61 -35.47
N THR A 8 30.41 1.74 -35.68
CA THR A 8 29.05 2.14 -36.09
C THR A 8 27.99 1.27 -35.40
N ILE A 9 27.73 1.54 -34.12
CA ILE A 9 26.47 1.17 -33.45
C ILE A 9 25.91 2.47 -32.86
N SER A 10 24.81 2.98 -33.43
CA SER A 10 23.78 3.79 -32.74
C SER A 10 22.84 4.46 -33.76
N LYS A 11 21.94 3.71 -34.39
CA LYS A 11 20.72 4.24 -35.02
C LYS A 11 19.65 3.17 -35.04
N LEU A 12 19.04 2.87 -33.88
CA LEU A 12 17.79 2.10 -33.79
C LEU A 12 17.25 2.14 -32.34
N HIS A 13 17.00 3.33 -31.75
CA HIS A 13 16.22 3.44 -30.50
C HIS A 13 15.69 4.87 -30.28
N LEU A 14 15.09 5.49 -31.31
CA LEU A 14 14.52 6.84 -31.19
C LEU A 14 13.18 7.03 -31.93
N SER A 15 12.36 5.98 -31.99
CA SER A 15 11.01 6.04 -32.58
C SER A 15 9.88 5.51 -31.68
N ARG A 16 10.09 5.41 -30.36
CA ARG A 16 9.02 4.94 -29.43
C ARG A 16 8.69 5.86 -28.25
N VAL A 17 9.17 7.12 -28.23
CA VAL A 17 8.91 8.05 -27.10
C VAL A 17 8.00 9.24 -27.46
N LEU A 18 7.46 9.32 -28.68
CA LEU A 18 6.61 10.45 -29.11
C LEU A 18 5.16 10.07 -29.48
N SER A 19 4.56 9.08 -28.81
CA SER A 19 3.13 8.72 -29.02
C SER A 19 2.31 8.56 -27.73
N CYS A 20 2.72 9.19 -26.63
CA CYS A 20 1.93 9.22 -25.38
C CYS A 20 1.94 10.59 -24.70
N ARG A 21 1.93 11.69 -25.47
CA ARG A 21 1.92 13.05 -24.92
C ARG A 21 0.86 13.93 -25.58
N ALA A 22 -0.40 13.50 -25.49
CA ALA A 22 -1.55 14.29 -25.96
C ALA A 22 -2.80 14.21 -25.06
N ARG A 23 -2.69 13.72 -23.82
CA ARG A 23 -3.79 13.81 -22.83
C ARG A 23 -3.23 13.92 -21.41
N CYS A 24 -2.99 15.16 -20.97
CA CYS A 24 -3.01 15.64 -19.58
C CYS A 24 -2.46 17.07 -19.53
N GLU A 25 -3.23 18.03 -20.05
CA GLU A 25 -3.06 19.44 -19.72
C GLU A 25 -3.84 19.72 -18.44
N THR A 26 -3.21 19.54 -17.28
CA THR A 26 -3.56 20.15 -15.96
C THR A 26 -2.73 19.52 -14.85
N CYS A 27 -1.39 19.58 -14.91
CA CYS A 27 -0.54 19.38 -13.71
C CYS A 27 0.97 19.61 -13.96
N VAL A 28 1.39 20.78 -14.48
CA VAL A 28 2.82 21.20 -14.36
C VAL A 28 2.92 22.72 -14.22
N LYS A 29 2.87 23.21 -12.98
CA LYS A 29 3.55 24.45 -12.57
C LYS A 29 4.27 24.22 -11.25
N ARG A 30 5.48 23.67 -11.33
CA ARG A 30 6.66 23.99 -10.51
C ARG A 30 7.76 22.97 -10.81
N SER A 31 8.52 23.25 -11.85
CA SER A 31 9.81 22.61 -12.08
C SER A 31 10.89 23.43 -11.37
N PHE A 32 11.75 22.71 -10.65
CA PHE A 32 13.21 22.81 -10.70
C PHE A 32 13.87 24.19 -10.59
N VAL A 33 14.56 24.38 -9.46
CA VAL A 33 15.90 24.99 -9.45
C VAL A 33 16.80 24.14 -8.53
N LEU A 34 17.69 23.37 -9.14
CA LEU A 34 18.92 22.88 -8.49
C LEU A 34 20.06 23.27 -9.44
N GLN A 35 20.95 24.14 -8.98
CA GLN A 35 22.26 24.32 -9.58
C GLN A 35 23.29 24.51 -8.46
N TRP A 36 24.25 23.59 -8.43
CA TRP A 36 25.46 23.66 -7.63
C TRP A 36 26.40 24.76 -8.16
N THR A 37 27.04 25.51 -7.27
CA THR A 37 28.45 25.92 -7.41
C THR A 37 29.06 26.28 -6.06
N PHE A 38 30.27 25.76 -5.88
CA PHE A 38 31.21 25.88 -4.79
C PHE A 38 32.09 27.13 -5.04
N MET A 39 32.30 28.01 -4.05
CA MET A 39 33.53 28.81 -3.88
C MET A 39 33.47 29.65 -2.59
N ALA A 40 34.51 29.53 -1.75
CA ALA A 40 34.81 30.45 -0.66
C ALA A 40 35.23 31.84 -1.22
N PRO A 41 35.14 32.92 -0.42
CA PRO A 41 36.38 33.43 0.19
C PRO A 41 36.23 34.05 1.59
N THR A 42 37.39 34.44 2.10
CA THR A 42 37.78 34.97 3.40
C THR A 42 37.32 36.40 3.72
N THR A 43 37.51 36.75 5.00
CA THR A 43 37.83 38.08 5.58
C THR A 43 36.75 39.16 5.75
N SER A 44 36.55 39.53 7.03
CA SER A 44 36.65 40.90 7.59
C SER A 44 35.72 42.00 7.06
N MET A 45 34.76 42.44 7.88
CA MET A 45 34.78 43.77 8.52
C MET A 45 33.46 44.07 9.26
N SER A 46 33.65 44.58 10.47
CA SER A 46 32.85 45.45 11.31
C SER A 46 31.74 46.27 10.61
N HIS A 47 30.54 46.31 11.20
CA HIS A 47 29.86 47.57 11.49
C HIS A 47 28.77 47.42 12.57
N ALA A 48 28.86 48.32 13.55
CA ALA A 48 27.87 48.58 14.58
C ALA A 48 26.67 49.40 14.06
N ARG A 49 25.48 49.16 14.65
CA ARG A 49 24.30 50.04 14.84
C ARG A 49 23.26 49.17 15.58
N ARG A 50 22.94 49.33 16.87
CA ARG A 50 22.27 50.43 17.61
C ARG A 50 20.95 50.84 16.97
N GLY A 51 19.84 50.55 17.65
CA GLY A 51 18.49 51.00 17.30
C GLY A 51 17.41 50.29 18.11
N ASP A 52 17.00 50.94 19.20
CA ASP A 52 15.92 50.59 20.13
C ASP A 52 14.52 50.47 19.48
N ASN A 53 13.67 49.63 20.09
CA ASN A 53 12.20 49.77 20.25
C ASN A 53 11.69 48.43 20.82
N ASN A 54 11.36 48.26 22.11
CA ASN A 54 10.37 48.93 22.95
C ASN A 54 8.93 48.82 22.40
N GLY A 55 8.12 47.96 23.01
CA GLY A 55 6.67 47.92 22.79
C GLY A 55 6.01 46.60 23.17
N GLY A 56 5.25 46.61 24.27
CA GLY A 56 4.02 45.82 24.36
C GLY A 56 4.02 44.64 25.32
N ALA A 57 3.94 44.95 26.62
CA ALA A 57 3.39 44.03 27.60
C ALA A 57 1.91 43.76 27.31
N GLN A 58 1.53 42.48 27.18
CA GLN A 58 0.19 42.00 27.50
C GLN A 58 0.31 40.80 28.42
N GLU A 59 0.07 41.12 29.68
CA GLU A 59 -0.13 40.27 30.84
C GLU A 59 -1.44 39.48 30.64
N ALA A 60 -1.32 38.18 30.42
CA ALA A 60 -2.42 37.23 30.52
C ALA A 60 -2.12 36.32 31.71
N GLN A 61 -2.61 36.73 32.88
CA GLN A 61 -2.79 35.89 34.06
C GLN A 61 -4.05 35.06 33.86
N ASP A 62 -3.92 33.74 33.73
CA ASP A 62 -4.74 32.74 34.42
C ASP A 62 -4.32 31.36 33.91
N ASP A 63 -3.34 30.76 34.57
CA ASP A 63 -3.17 29.30 34.55
C ASP A 63 -2.97 28.88 36.00
N GLN A 64 -4.04 28.30 36.54
CA GLN A 64 -4.08 27.74 37.88
C GLN A 64 -3.10 26.57 37.97
N ASP A 65 -2.17 26.67 38.91
CA ASP A 65 -1.34 25.57 39.37
C ASP A 65 -2.22 24.46 39.98
N GLU A 66 -2.67 23.51 39.15
CA GLU A 66 -3.11 22.22 39.67
C GLU A 66 -1.88 21.41 40.11
N PRO A 67 -1.81 20.96 41.38
CA PRO A 67 -0.74 20.08 41.83
C PRO A 67 -0.92 18.69 41.21
N TRP A 68 -0.22 18.43 40.10
CA TRP A 68 -0.16 17.12 39.46
C TRP A 68 0.62 16.14 40.32
N SER A 69 -0.08 15.54 41.29
CA SER A 69 0.33 14.26 41.83
C SER A 69 0.36 13.24 40.68
N PHE A 70 1.51 12.60 40.52
CA PHE A 70 1.76 11.55 39.54
C PHE A 70 0.84 10.35 39.85
N VAL A 71 -0.39 10.37 39.32
CA VAL A 71 -1.24 9.19 39.25
C VAL A 71 -0.83 8.45 37.99
N GLY A 72 0.12 7.54 38.14
CA GLY A 72 0.48 6.61 37.07
C GLY A 72 -0.77 5.94 36.50
N PRO A 73 -0.82 5.65 35.19
CA PRO A 73 -1.97 4.99 34.60
C PRO A 73 -2.23 3.67 35.34
N ARG A 74 -3.42 3.55 35.95
CA ARG A 74 -3.95 2.28 36.44
C ARG A 74 -4.04 1.35 35.23
N VAL A 75 -3.00 0.53 35.06
CA VAL A 75 -3.04 -0.64 34.18
C VAL A 75 -4.17 -1.50 34.73
N ARG A 76 -5.30 -1.55 34.02
CA ARG A 76 -6.33 -2.54 34.30
C ARG A 76 -5.69 -3.89 34.02
N ASP A 77 -5.60 -4.72 35.04
CA ASP A 77 -5.16 -6.11 34.95
C ASP A 77 -5.98 -6.83 33.88
N PHE A 78 -5.42 -6.94 32.68
CA PHE A 78 -5.92 -7.84 31.65
C PHE A 78 -5.34 -9.21 31.97
N SER A 79 -6.05 -9.96 32.80
CA SER A 79 -5.75 -11.36 33.09
C SER A 79 -5.93 -12.16 31.80
N LEU A 80 -4.84 -12.45 31.09
CA LEU A 80 -4.81 -13.41 30.01
C LEU A 80 -4.88 -14.81 30.63
N GLY A 81 -6.09 -15.37 30.64
CA GLY A 81 -6.33 -16.75 30.99
C GLY A 81 -5.54 -17.66 30.05
N ALA A 82 -4.54 -18.35 30.61
CA ALA A 82 -3.90 -19.48 29.99
C ALA A 82 -4.92 -20.61 29.84
N SER A 83 -5.30 -20.95 28.60
CA SER A 83 -5.95 -22.23 28.31
C SER A 83 -4.95 -23.14 27.60
N ALA A 84 -4.67 -24.22 28.32
CA ALA A 84 -3.80 -25.30 27.93
C ALA A 84 -4.37 -26.10 26.75
N ALA A 85 -3.42 -26.77 26.10
CA ALA A 85 -3.54 -27.76 25.05
C ALA A 85 -4.79 -28.67 25.09
N SER A 86 -5.34 -28.95 23.91
CA SER A 86 -5.87 -30.30 23.64
C SER A 86 -5.58 -30.72 22.21
N SER A 87 -4.62 -31.63 22.13
CA SER A 87 -4.29 -32.46 20.98
C SER A 87 -5.50 -33.31 20.58
N ARG A 88 -5.88 -33.30 19.30
CA ARG A 88 -6.52 -34.45 18.65
C ARG A 88 -5.98 -34.65 17.24
N HIS A 89 -5.29 -35.77 17.10
CA HIS A 89 -4.98 -36.47 15.86
C HIS A 89 -6.24 -37.04 15.18
N SER A 90 -6.02 -37.39 13.90
CA SER A 90 -6.61 -38.52 13.14
C SER A 90 -7.73 -38.18 12.13
N PRO A 91 -7.94 -39.01 11.08
CA PRO A 91 -7.25 -38.87 9.79
C PRO A 91 -8.24 -39.03 8.59
N GLY A 92 -7.72 -38.91 7.36
CA GLY A 92 -8.09 -39.72 6.19
C GLY A 92 -9.56 -39.84 5.73
N GLY A 93 -9.80 -39.48 4.46
CA GLY A 93 -10.92 -40.03 3.69
C GLY A 93 -11.16 -39.30 2.36
N PRO A 94 -10.84 -39.92 1.21
CA PRO A 94 -11.23 -39.47 -0.11
C PRO A 94 -12.56 -40.12 -0.56
N GLY A 95 -13.23 -39.51 -1.52
CA GLY A 95 -14.24 -40.17 -2.35
C GLY A 95 -15.64 -39.57 -2.26
N GLY A 96 -16.24 -39.38 -3.43
CA GLY A 96 -17.65 -39.02 -3.57
C GLY A 96 -17.90 -38.10 -4.75
N ASP A 97 -17.61 -38.57 -5.96
CA ASP A 97 -18.45 -38.25 -7.11
C ASP A 97 -19.87 -38.73 -6.76
N ASP A 98 -20.88 -37.87 -6.93
CA ASP A 98 -22.21 -38.32 -7.34
C ASP A 98 -22.96 -37.16 -7.98
N CYS A 99 -23.41 -37.49 -9.17
CA CYS A 99 -24.25 -36.76 -10.09
C CYS A 99 -25.72 -36.78 -9.63
N ASP A 100 -26.50 -35.98 -10.35
CA ASP A 100 -27.95 -36.09 -10.47
C ASP A 100 -28.79 -35.63 -9.28
N SER A 101 -29.44 -34.49 -9.46
CA SER A 101 -30.89 -34.41 -9.26
C SER A 101 -31.41 -33.19 -10.01
N SER A 102 -31.92 -33.50 -11.19
CA SER A 102 -32.96 -32.72 -11.85
C SER A 102 -34.16 -32.63 -10.89
N SER A 103 -34.54 -31.42 -10.47
CA SER A 103 -35.88 -31.14 -9.98
C SER A 103 -36.39 -29.85 -10.64
N SER A 104 -36.98 -30.03 -11.81
CA SER A 104 -38.20 -29.33 -12.20
C SER A 104 -39.20 -29.42 -11.06
N ASP A 105 -39.61 -28.28 -10.51
CA ASP A 105 -40.91 -27.99 -9.89
C ASP A 105 -40.84 -26.53 -9.39
N ASP A 106 -41.37 -25.58 -10.17
CA ASP A 106 -41.78 -24.27 -9.68
C ASP A 106 -43.16 -23.97 -10.30
N ASP A 107 -44.14 -24.68 -9.74
CA ASP A 107 -45.56 -24.36 -9.78
C ASP A 107 -45.85 -23.03 -9.06
N ASP A 108 -46.83 -22.31 -9.61
CA ASP A 108 -47.76 -21.42 -8.92
C ASP A 108 -47.18 -20.26 -8.09
N ASN A 109 -46.78 -19.20 -8.80
CA ASN A 109 -46.74 -17.86 -8.20
C ASN A 109 -48.16 -17.29 -8.08
N ASP A 110 -48.87 -17.81 -7.07
CA ASP A 110 -50.21 -17.43 -6.70
C ASP A 110 -50.21 -15.98 -6.21
N ALA A 111 -50.99 -15.14 -6.90
CA ALA A 111 -51.14 -13.71 -6.65
C ALA A 111 -51.90 -13.47 -5.33
N ASN A 112 -51.23 -13.66 -4.19
CA ASN A 112 -51.78 -13.31 -2.89
C ASN A 112 -51.51 -11.83 -2.60
N LEU A 113 -52.41 -10.97 -3.12
CA LEU A 113 -52.61 -9.58 -2.68
C LEU A 113 -53.24 -9.57 -1.27
N GLY A 114 -52.50 -10.10 -0.30
CA GLY A 114 -52.92 -10.26 1.09
C GLY A 114 -52.69 -8.99 1.92
N GLY A 115 -53.75 -8.22 2.11
CA GLY A 115 -54.11 -7.53 3.35
C GLY A 115 -53.09 -6.58 3.99
N ILE A 116 -53.32 -5.27 3.81
CA ILE A 116 -52.69 -4.22 4.64
C ILE A 116 -53.12 -4.43 6.10
N PRO A 117 -52.20 -4.78 7.03
CA PRO A 117 -52.55 -4.91 8.44
C PRO A 117 -52.81 -3.51 9.01
N LYS A 118 -54.02 -3.30 9.56
CA LYS A 118 -54.35 -2.10 10.35
C LYS A 118 -53.61 -2.16 11.69
N VAL A 119 -52.38 -1.65 11.72
CA VAL A 119 -51.59 -1.51 12.95
C VAL A 119 -52.12 -0.31 13.74
N LYS A 120 -52.99 -0.58 14.73
CA LYS A 120 -53.33 0.36 15.79
C LYS A 120 -52.34 0.17 16.94
N GLY A 121 -51.21 0.84 16.89
CA GLY A 121 -50.24 0.89 17.98
C GLY A 121 -49.38 2.13 17.82
N LYS A 122 -49.40 3.03 18.82
CA LYS A 122 -48.45 4.15 18.90
C LYS A 122 -47.09 3.59 19.30
N GLU A 123 -46.41 3.01 18.32
CA GLU A 123 -45.03 2.54 18.46
C GLU A 123 -44.11 3.77 18.45
N LYS A 124 -43.26 3.87 19.48
CA LYS A 124 -42.31 4.98 19.63
C LYS A 124 -41.43 5.03 18.39
N TYR A 125 -41.40 6.19 17.74
CA TYR A 125 -40.58 6.46 16.56
C TYR A 125 -39.10 6.28 16.93
N ASP A 126 -38.51 5.17 16.50
CA ASP A 126 -37.06 4.95 16.60
C ASP A 126 -36.39 5.55 15.35
N PRO A 127 -35.69 6.70 15.47
CA PRO A 127 -35.07 7.38 14.33
C PRO A 127 -33.98 6.54 13.64
N HIS A 128 -33.46 5.47 14.27
CA HIS A 128 -32.52 4.56 13.62
C HIS A 128 -33.18 3.67 12.55
N SER A 129 -34.49 3.39 12.65
CA SER A 129 -35.22 2.55 11.69
C SER A 129 -35.38 3.20 10.30
N SER A 130 -35.49 4.54 10.24
CA SER A 130 -35.68 5.23 8.96
C SER A 130 -34.42 5.21 8.09
N SER A 131 -33.23 5.25 8.69
CA SER A 131 -31.96 5.18 7.96
C SER A 131 -31.76 3.79 7.36
N GLU A 132 -32.08 2.74 8.10
CA GLU A 132 -31.97 1.35 7.62
C GLU A 132 -32.96 1.05 6.50
N ARG A 133 -34.20 1.57 6.58
CA ARG A 133 -35.19 1.45 5.49
C ARG A 133 -34.73 2.15 4.21
N LEU A 134 -34.12 3.33 4.32
CA LEU A 134 -33.55 4.03 3.16
C LEU A 134 -32.35 3.26 2.58
N LYS A 135 -31.45 2.74 3.43
CA LYS A 135 -30.35 1.88 2.98
C LYS A 135 -30.86 0.65 2.24
N ALA A 136 -31.85 -0.06 2.78
CA ALA A 136 -32.46 -1.23 2.14
C ALA A 136 -33.12 -0.87 0.81
N PHE A 137 -33.82 0.28 0.73
CA PHE A 137 -34.41 0.77 -0.51
C PHE A 137 -33.35 1.05 -1.57
N TRP A 138 -32.28 1.78 -1.24
CA TRP A 138 -31.19 2.09 -2.19
C TRP A 138 -30.41 0.84 -2.60
N SER A 139 -30.19 -0.12 -1.70
CA SER A 139 -29.61 -1.41 -2.04
C SER A 139 -30.48 -2.17 -3.05
N ARG A 140 -31.81 -2.14 -2.91
CA ARG A 140 -32.73 -2.77 -3.87
C ARG A 140 -32.75 -2.06 -5.23
N VAL A 141 -32.71 -0.72 -5.24
CA VAL A 141 -32.60 0.06 -6.48
C VAL A 141 -31.27 -0.21 -7.19
N SER A 142 -30.16 -0.25 -6.44
CA SER A 142 -28.84 -0.56 -6.99
C SER A 142 -28.77 -1.97 -7.57
N TYR A 143 -29.32 -2.96 -6.85
CA TYR A 143 -29.42 -4.34 -7.35
C TYR A 143 -30.25 -4.42 -8.64
N ASN A 144 -31.45 -3.81 -8.66
CA ASN A 144 -32.29 -3.80 -9.86
C ASN A 144 -31.62 -3.08 -11.03
N SER A 145 -30.88 -2.00 -10.77
CA SER A 145 -30.08 -1.31 -11.80
C SER A 145 -28.99 -2.21 -12.38
N ALA A 146 -28.30 -3.00 -11.54
CA ALA A 146 -27.27 -3.93 -12.00
C ALA A 146 -27.89 -5.07 -12.84
N VAL A 147 -29.05 -5.59 -12.43
CA VAL A 147 -29.79 -6.60 -13.20
C VAL A 147 -30.26 -6.04 -14.55
N HIS A 148 -30.80 -4.82 -14.58
CA HIS A 148 -31.19 -4.18 -15.85
C HIS A 148 -29.99 -3.94 -16.78
N ALA A 149 -28.84 -3.54 -16.24
CA ALA A 149 -27.61 -3.40 -17.03
C ALA A 149 -27.18 -4.74 -17.62
N HIS A 150 -27.18 -5.82 -16.84
CA HIS A 150 -26.85 -7.17 -17.32
C HIS A 150 -27.81 -7.64 -18.43
N LEU A 151 -29.12 -7.45 -18.25
CA LEU A 151 -30.12 -7.81 -19.27
C LEU A 151 -29.98 -6.98 -20.55
N SER A 152 -29.60 -5.70 -20.43
CA SER A 152 -29.32 -4.84 -21.59
C SER A 152 -28.09 -5.33 -22.37
N ASP A 153 -27.00 -5.64 -21.67
CA ASP A 153 -25.77 -6.19 -22.28
C ASP A 153 -26.03 -7.53 -22.98
N GLU A 154 -26.83 -8.40 -22.36
CA GLU A 154 -27.19 -9.69 -22.94
C GLU A 154 -28.08 -9.55 -24.18
N ALA A 155 -29.03 -8.61 -24.17
CA ALA A 155 -29.83 -8.27 -25.35
C ALA A 155 -28.98 -7.73 -26.50
N GLU A 156 -27.95 -6.91 -26.21
CA GLU A 156 -27.01 -6.42 -27.21
C GLU A 156 -26.15 -7.55 -27.80
N ARG A 157 -25.65 -8.47 -26.97
CA ARG A 157 -24.91 -9.67 -27.44
C ARG A 157 -25.75 -10.52 -28.39
N LEU A 158 -27.03 -10.73 -28.07
CA LEU A 158 -27.94 -11.50 -28.92
C LEU A 158 -28.23 -10.79 -30.26
N ARG A 159 -28.35 -9.46 -30.28
CA ARG A 159 -28.48 -8.69 -31.54
C ARG A 159 -27.22 -8.81 -32.39
N ALA A 160 -26.04 -8.64 -31.80
CA ALA A 160 -24.76 -8.78 -32.50
C ALA A 160 -24.57 -10.20 -33.07
N TYR A 161 -24.95 -11.23 -32.32
CA TYR A 161 -24.92 -12.62 -32.79
C TYR A 161 -25.86 -12.84 -33.99
N ARG A 162 -27.09 -12.32 -33.93
CA ARG A 162 -28.06 -12.40 -35.04
C ARG A 162 -27.58 -11.66 -36.29
N GLU A 163 -26.96 -10.49 -36.12
CA GLU A 163 -26.35 -9.75 -37.22
C GLU A 163 -25.19 -10.53 -37.84
N GLY A 164 -24.33 -11.16 -37.02
CA GLY A 164 -23.25 -12.05 -37.47
C GLY A 164 -23.76 -13.21 -38.33
N LEU A 165 -24.82 -13.90 -37.90
CA LEU A 165 -25.44 -14.97 -38.69
C LEU A 165 -26.01 -14.45 -40.02
N SER A 166 -26.61 -13.26 -40.03
CA SER A 166 -27.13 -12.65 -41.26
C SER A 166 -26.02 -12.26 -42.24
N GLN A 167 -24.88 -11.82 -41.73
CA GLN A 167 -23.70 -11.54 -42.55
C GLN A 167 -23.12 -12.84 -43.12
N GLN A 168 -23.03 -13.89 -42.30
CA GLN A 168 -22.57 -15.20 -42.76
C GLN A 168 -23.46 -15.75 -43.88
N ALA A 169 -24.78 -15.67 -43.74
CA ALA A 169 -25.71 -16.09 -44.80
C ALA A 169 -25.53 -15.29 -46.10
N ARG A 170 -25.28 -13.98 -46.01
CA ARG A 170 -24.98 -13.15 -47.20
C ARG A 170 -23.66 -13.57 -47.85
N TRP A 171 -22.62 -13.85 -47.06
CA TRP A 171 -21.36 -14.37 -47.56
C TRP A 171 -21.53 -15.72 -48.24
N ASP A 172 -22.34 -16.63 -47.67
CA ASP A 172 -22.64 -17.93 -48.26
C ASP A 172 -23.41 -17.78 -49.60
N GLU A 173 -24.41 -16.90 -49.65
CA GLU A 173 -25.12 -16.58 -50.91
C GLU A 173 -24.20 -15.97 -51.97
N GLU A 174 -23.31 -15.06 -51.57
CA GLU A 174 -22.34 -14.44 -52.47
C GLU A 174 -21.32 -15.47 -52.97
N MET A 175 -20.83 -16.35 -52.09
CA MET A 175 -19.98 -17.47 -52.45
C MET A 175 -20.67 -18.44 -53.40
N GLU A 176 -21.93 -18.78 -53.19
CA GLU A 176 -22.70 -19.62 -54.11
C GLU A 176 -22.96 -18.90 -55.45
N ARG A 177 -23.18 -17.59 -55.47
CA ARG A 177 -23.24 -16.81 -56.73
C ARG A 177 -21.90 -16.81 -57.46
N VAL A 178 -20.79 -16.67 -56.75
CA VAL A 178 -19.44 -16.72 -57.32
C VAL A 178 -19.16 -18.13 -57.86
N LYS A 179 -19.50 -19.19 -57.10
CA LYS A 179 -19.42 -20.58 -57.55
C LYS A 179 -20.30 -20.85 -58.77
N ALA A 180 -21.53 -20.33 -58.82
CA ALA A 180 -22.43 -20.50 -59.95
C ALA A 180 -21.87 -19.80 -61.21
N LYS A 181 -21.34 -18.57 -61.07
CA LYS A 181 -20.63 -17.88 -62.16
C LYS A 181 -19.39 -18.64 -62.63
N LEU A 182 -18.67 -19.28 -61.71
CA LEU A 182 -17.51 -20.11 -62.02
C LEU A 182 -17.90 -21.50 -62.55
N GLY A 183 -19.11 -21.98 -62.28
CA GLY A 183 -19.64 -23.27 -62.69
C GLY A 183 -20.20 -23.30 -64.12
N GLU A 184 -20.44 -22.14 -64.72
CA GLU A 184 -20.77 -22.02 -66.16
C GLU A 184 -19.51 -21.94 -67.05
N GLU A 185 -18.32 -21.80 -66.48
CA GLU A 185 -17.05 -21.96 -67.19
C GLU A 185 -16.53 -23.39 -67.05
N SER A 186 -17.03 -24.24 -67.95
CA SER A 186 -16.21 -25.09 -68.83
C SER A 186 -15.03 -25.82 -68.21
N GLU A 187 -15.11 -27.16 -68.21
CA GLU A 187 -14.00 -28.07 -68.56
C GLU A 187 -12.59 -27.52 -68.36
N TRP A 188 -12.19 -27.26 -67.12
CA TRP A 188 -10.78 -27.25 -66.80
C TRP A 188 -10.29 -28.70 -66.72
N LYS A 189 -10.32 -29.39 -67.88
CA LYS A 189 -9.37 -30.46 -68.18
C LYS A 189 -8.01 -29.76 -68.22
N PHE A 190 -7.47 -29.47 -67.03
CA PHE A 190 -6.08 -29.08 -66.88
C PHE A 190 -5.29 -30.20 -67.53
N ALA A 191 -4.70 -29.90 -68.68
CA ALA A 191 -3.59 -30.66 -69.17
C ALA A 191 -2.63 -30.82 -67.98
N ASP A 192 -2.28 -32.06 -67.68
CA ASP A 192 -1.31 -32.45 -66.67
C ASP A 192 0.10 -32.02 -67.13
N ASP A 193 0.25 -30.72 -67.37
CA ASP A 193 1.42 -30.08 -67.94
C ASP A 193 2.51 -30.05 -66.86
N ALA A 194 3.73 -30.44 -67.20
CA ALA A 194 4.86 -30.43 -66.28
C ALA A 194 5.06 -29.08 -65.53
N ALA A 195 4.57 -27.97 -66.11
CA ALA A 195 4.56 -26.66 -65.50
C ALA A 195 3.63 -26.53 -64.28
N THR A 196 2.46 -27.20 -64.25
CA THR A 196 1.56 -27.19 -63.09
C THR A 196 2.19 -27.97 -61.93
N LYS A 197 2.74 -29.16 -62.21
CA LYS A 197 3.51 -29.95 -61.23
C LYS A 197 4.69 -29.18 -60.63
N GLN A 198 5.39 -28.38 -61.44
CA GLN A 198 6.49 -27.53 -60.93
C GLN A 198 5.97 -26.39 -60.03
N ARG A 199 4.85 -25.76 -60.38
CA ARG A 199 4.21 -24.72 -59.56
C ARG A 199 3.69 -25.30 -58.24
N GLU A 200 3.07 -26.46 -58.26
CA GLU A 200 2.63 -27.18 -57.06
C GLU A 200 3.81 -27.52 -56.15
N LYS A 201 4.93 -27.99 -56.71
CA LYS A 201 6.14 -28.27 -55.92
C LYS A 201 6.70 -27.00 -55.26
N LEU A 202 6.75 -25.88 -55.98
CA LEU A 202 7.19 -24.60 -55.42
C LEU A 202 6.21 -24.07 -54.36
N ALA A 203 4.91 -24.21 -54.59
CA ALA A 203 3.87 -23.85 -53.62
C ALA A 203 3.96 -24.70 -52.35
N ALA A 204 4.17 -26.01 -52.48
CA ALA A 204 4.37 -26.92 -51.35
C ALA A 204 5.62 -26.55 -50.54
N GLN A 205 6.75 -26.23 -51.21
CA GLN A 205 7.96 -25.76 -50.53
C GLN A 205 7.76 -24.42 -49.83
N ALA A 206 7.00 -23.50 -50.43
CA ALA A 206 6.66 -22.24 -49.81
C ALA A 206 5.77 -22.45 -48.56
N ALA A 207 4.76 -23.32 -48.67
CA ALA A 207 3.89 -23.69 -47.55
C ALA A 207 4.69 -24.33 -46.40
N GLU A 208 5.63 -25.22 -46.70
CA GLU A 208 6.50 -25.84 -45.69
C GLU A 208 7.37 -24.79 -44.97
N ARG A 209 7.91 -23.80 -45.68
CA ARG A 209 8.69 -22.71 -45.07
C ARG A 209 7.84 -21.84 -44.16
N VAL A 210 6.61 -21.53 -44.58
CA VAL A 210 5.66 -20.77 -43.75
C VAL A 210 5.27 -21.57 -42.51
N ALA A 211 5.00 -22.88 -42.66
CA ALA A 211 4.68 -23.75 -41.52
C ALA A 211 5.83 -23.80 -40.50
N ARG A 212 7.08 -23.94 -40.95
CA ARG A 212 8.26 -23.91 -40.06
C ARG A 212 8.44 -22.55 -39.38
N ALA A 213 8.21 -21.45 -40.11
CA ALA A 213 8.31 -20.10 -39.55
C ALA A 213 7.23 -19.85 -38.48
N MET A 214 5.99 -20.29 -38.73
CA MET A 214 4.91 -20.20 -37.74
C MET A 214 5.20 -21.05 -36.50
N GLU A 215 5.76 -22.25 -36.65
CA GLU A 215 6.13 -23.10 -35.52
C GLU A 215 7.28 -22.49 -34.70
N GLU A 216 8.26 -21.84 -35.34
CA GLU A 216 9.34 -21.12 -34.66
C GLU A 216 8.81 -19.89 -33.90
N GLU A 217 7.90 -19.12 -34.50
CA GLU A 217 7.22 -17.99 -33.87
C GLU A 217 6.41 -18.46 -32.65
N GLU A 218 5.64 -19.54 -32.75
CA GLU A 218 4.87 -20.09 -31.63
C GLU A 218 5.79 -20.54 -30.47
N ARG A 219 6.91 -21.21 -30.76
CA ARG A 219 7.89 -21.58 -29.74
C ARG A 219 8.51 -20.34 -29.07
N ALA A 220 8.81 -19.30 -29.83
CA ALA A 220 9.35 -18.05 -29.30
C ALA A 220 8.33 -17.34 -28.39
N GLU A 221 7.05 -17.30 -28.78
CA GLU A 221 5.98 -16.76 -27.95
C GLU A 221 5.79 -17.57 -26.66
N GLN A 222 5.81 -18.91 -26.73
CA GLN A 222 5.69 -19.76 -25.54
C GLN A 222 6.86 -19.53 -24.58
N GLN A 223 8.09 -19.44 -25.08
CA GLN A 223 9.26 -19.10 -24.25
C GLN A 223 9.12 -17.72 -23.61
N GLN A 224 8.62 -16.73 -24.37
CA GLN A 224 8.38 -15.39 -23.84
C GLN A 224 7.31 -15.40 -22.73
N ARG A 225 6.22 -16.15 -22.89
CA ARG A 225 5.18 -16.31 -21.86
C ARG A 225 5.73 -16.97 -20.60
N GLN A 226 6.55 -18.01 -20.74
CA GLN A 226 7.20 -18.67 -19.60
C GLN A 226 8.14 -17.71 -18.85
N GLN A 227 8.95 -16.93 -19.57
CA GLN A 227 9.82 -15.92 -18.95
C GLN A 227 9.02 -14.84 -18.21
N GLN A 228 7.92 -14.35 -18.81
CA GLN A 228 7.04 -13.38 -18.17
C GLN A 228 6.38 -13.96 -16.90
N GLN A 229 5.94 -15.22 -16.94
CA GLN A 229 5.37 -15.89 -15.77
C GLN A 229 6.41 -16.07 -14.66
N GLN A 230 7.64 -16.48 -15.00
CA GLN A 230 8.73 -16.56 -14.04
C GLN A 230 9.05 -15.21 -13.41
N HIS A 231 9.05 -14.13 -14.20
CA HIS A 231 9.25 -12.78 -13.69
C HIS A 231 8.15 -12.37 -12.70
N ARG A 232 6.88 -12.61 -13.04
CA ARG A 232 5.74 -12.35 -12.15
C ARG A 232 5.83 -13.15 -10.85
N ASN A 233 6.19 -14.44 -10.94
CA ASN A 233 6.36 -15.29 -9.77
C ASN A 233 7.48 -14.78 -8.85
N ARG A 234 8.63 -14.35 -9.41
CA ARG A 234 9.72 -13.75 -8.63
C ARG A 234 9.30 -12.44 -7.95
N GLN A 235 8.55 -11.59 -8.64
CA GLN A 235 8.00 -10.37 -8.04
C GLN A 235 7.04 -10.70 -6.89
N HIS A 236 6.17 -11.69 -7.07
CA HIS A 236 5.23 -12.12 -6.04
C HIS A 236 5.96 -12.70 -4.82
N GLN A 237 6.95 -13.56 -5.02
CA GLN A 237 7.79 -14.09 -3.94
C GLN A 237 8.54 -12.97 -3.20
N HIS A 238 9.10 -12.00 -3.92
CA HIS A 238 9.77 -10.86 -3.30
C HIS A 238 8.81 -10.01 -2.45
N GLN A 239 7.58 -9.79 -2.93
CA GLN A 239 6.54 -9.10 -2.16
C GLN A 239 6.12 -9.88 -0.92
N GLN A 240 5.92 -11.20 -1.03
CA GLN A 240 5.59 -12.06 0.10
C GLN A 240 6.69 -12.02 1.19
N HIS A 241 7.97 -12.18 0.80
CA HIS A 241 9.07 -12.09 1.75
C HIS A 241 9.16 -10.70 2.41
N ARG A 242 8.88 -9.63 1.67
CA ARG A 242 8.85 -8.27 2.24
C ARG A 242 7.73 -8.12 3.27
N HIS A 243 6.55 -8.68 3.01
CA HIS A 243 5.43 -8.67 3.96
C HIS A 243 5.73 -9.51 5.20
N GLU A 244 6.33 -10.70 5.04
CA GLU A 244 6.71 -11.56 6.16
C GLU A 244 7.78 -10.91 7.06
N GLN A 245 8.79 -10.26 6.47
CA GLN A 245 9.79 -9.49 7.22
C GLN A 245 9.16 -8.30 7.95
N GLN A 246 8.13 -7.67 7.39
CA GLN A 246 7.39 -6.59 8.05
C GLN A 246 6.50 -7.10 9.19
N GLN A 247 5.96 -8.32 9.09
CA GLN A 247 5.15 -8.94 10.14
C GLN A 247 5.98 -9.47 11.32
N THR A 248 7.15 -10.04 11.04
CA THR A 248 8.05 -10.58 12.07
C THR A 248 8.79 -9.48 12.83
N ARG A 249 8.96 -8.30 12.25
CA ARG A 249 9.58 -7.16 12.92
C ARG A 249 8.65 -6.67 14.03
N PRO A 250 9.09 -6.66 15.31
CA PRO A 250 8.27 -6.11 16.38
C PRO A 250 7.92 -4.66 16.04
N SER A 251 6.62 -4.33 16.16
CA SER A 251 6.16 -2.97 15.88
C SER A 251 6.97 -1.98 16.74
N ALA A 252 7.30 -0.80 16.21
CA ALA A 252 8.03 0.22 16.96
C ALA A 252 7.37 0.54 18.30
N ILE A 253 6.03 0.46 18.37
CA ILE A 253 5.22 0.59 19.58
C ILE A 253 5.53 -0.52 20.58
N ALA A 254 5.56 -1.79 20.16
CA ALA A 254 5.86 -2.92 21.04
C ALA A 254 7.28 -2.84 21.61
N THR A 255 8.26 -2.48 20.76
CA THR A 255 9.64 -2.25 21.20
C THR A 255 9.72 -1.10 22.22
N TRP A 256 8.98 -0.01 21.98
CA TRP A 256 8.93 1.12 22.91
C TRP A 256 8.29 0.76 24.25
N LEU A 257 7.19 0.01 24.25
CA LEU A 257 6.54 -0.45 25.49
C LEU A 257 7.47 -1.34 26.32
N SER A 258 8.19 -2.27 25.69
CA SER A 258 9.20 -3.08 26.38
C SER A 258 10.33 -2.22 26.95
N HIS A 259 10.77 -1.18 26.23
CA HIS A 259 11.72 -0.20 26.75
C HIS A 259 11.17 0.58 27.96
N GLU A 260 9.90 1.01 27.94
CA GLU A 260 9.29 1.70 29.09
C GLU A 260 9.23 0.80 30.33
N GLU A 261 8.93 -0.49 30.16
CA GLU A 261 8.96 -1.47 31.25
C GLU A 261 10.37 -1.65 31.82
N GLN A 262 11.39 -1.77 30.95
CA GLN A 262 12.79 -1.87 31.35
C GLN A 262 13.27 -0.61 32.07
N PHE A 263 12.92 0.57 31.55
CA PHE A 263 13.27 1.85 32.17
C PHE A 263 12.60 2.02 33.53
N LYS A 264 11.33 1.63 33.66
CA LYS A 264 10.63 1.66 34.93
C LYS A 264 11.31 0.75 35.96
N ALA A 265 11.62 -0.49 35.60
CA ALA A 265 12.34 -1.41 36.48
C ALA A 265 13.71 -0.85 36.90
N PHE A 266 14.45 -0.25 35.97
CA PHE A 266 15.73 0.43 36.25
C PHE A 266 15.57 1.64 37.18
N ALA A 267 14.51 2.44 37.01
CA ALA A 267 14.26 3.62 37.83
C ALA A 267 13.81 3.25 39.26
N ASP A 268 13.03 2.19 39.41
CA ASP A 268 12.52 1.71 40.70
C ASP A 268 13.62 1.03 41.53
N ASP A 269 14.50 0.24 40.90
CA ASP A 269 15.62 -0.45 41.54
C ASP A 269 16.93 -0.30 40.72
N PRO A 270 17.55 0.89 40.73
CA PRO A 270 18.79 1.08 39.99
C PRO A 270 19.92 0.24 40.61
N PRO A 271 20.84 -0.31 39.81
CA PRO A 271 22.00 -1.02 40.35
C PRO A 271 22.98 -0.07 41.04
N SER A 272 23.88 -0.62 41.85
CA SER A 272 24.85 0.17 42.64
C SER A 272 25.83 0.96 41.76
N ALA A 273 26.14 0.44 40.57
CA ALA A 273 26.98 1.08 39.57
C ALA A 273 26.20 1.14 38.25
N VAL A 274 26.03 2.35 37.71
CA VAL A 274 25.28 2.59 36.47
C VAL A 274 26.27 2.83 35.33
N ASP A 275 26.45 1.84 34.47
CA ASP A 275 27.28 1.92 33.27
C ASP A 275 26.43 2.15 31.99
N VAL A 276 27.09 2.27 30.84
CA VAL A 276 26.41 2.50 29.55
C VAL A 276 25.53 1.32 29.12
N ASN A 277 25.81 0.09 29.55
CA ASN A 277 25.07 -1.09 29.11
C ASN A 277 23.85 -1.38 29.98
N VAL A 278 23.88 -0.91 31.22
CA VAL A 278 22.82 -1.06 32.21
C VAL A 278 21.64 -0.12 31.94
N VAL A 279 21.91 1.10 31.49
CA VAL A 279 20.84 2.08 31.22
C VAL A 279 19.99 1.59 30.03
N PRO A 280 18.68 1.39 30.20
CA PRO A 280 17.79 1.01 29.11
C PRO A 280 17.57 2.22 28.21
N TRP A 281 18.41 2.36 27.19
CA TRP A 281 18.33 3.44 26.23
C TRP A 281 17.11 3.29 25.30
N PRO A 282 16.51 4.39 24.83
CA PRO A 282 15.45 4.34 23.84
C PRO A 282 15.91 3.60 22.56
N PRO A 283 15.04 2.79 21.93
CA PRO A 283 15.40 2.08 20.70
C PRO A 283 15.70 3.06 19.57
N THR A 284 16.79 2.81 18.83
CA THR A 284 17.20 3.61 17.66
C THR A 284 16.27 3.35 16.45
N PRO A 285 16.11 4.32 15.53
CA PRO A 285 16.88 5.56 15.35
C PRO A 285 16.38 6.77 16.16
N TRP A 286 17.29 7.69 16.50
CA TRP A 286 17.02 8.88 17.32
C TRP A 286 16.17 9.95 16.62
N ASP A 287 16.20 10.01 15.29
CA ASP A 287 15.44 10.98 14.49
C ASP A 287 13.91 10.85 14.64
N HIS A 288 13.45 9.70 15.13
CA HIS A 288 12.03 9.39 15.32
C HIS A 288 11.70 9.03 16.77
N ILE A 289 12.50 9.51 17.73
CA ILE A 289 12.35 9.17 19.15
C ILE A 289 10.98 9.54 19.73
N LEU A 290 10.31 10.55 19.18
CA LEU A 290 8.97 10.96 19.60
C LEU A 290 7.84 10.15 18.96
N ALA A 291 8.09 9.45 17.85
CA ALA A 291 7.02 8.84 17.04
C ALA A 291 6.34 7.67 17.76
N ALA A 292 7.12 6.76 18.36
CA ALA A 292 6.58 5.63 19.10
C ALA A 292 5.77 6.05 20.35
N PRO A 293 6.28 6.93 21.25
CA PRO A 293 5.50 7.38 22.40
C PRO A 293 4.26 8.20 21.99
N ALA A 294 4.35 9.03 20.95
CA ALA A 294 3.16 9.73 20.43
C ALA A 294 2.12 8.75 19.87
N ALA A 295 2.54 7.73 19.13
CA ALA A 295 1.64 6.69 18.60
C ALA A 295 0.94 5.87 19.70
N ILE A 296 1.61 5.67 20.85
CA ILE A 296 0.99 5.05 22.03
C ILE A 296 -0.11 5.94 22.59
N LEU A 297 0.14 7.25 22.71
CA LEU A 297 -0.84 8.22 23.22
C LEU A 297 -2.07 8.37 22.31
N LEU A 298 -1.90 8.17 20.99
CA LEU A 298 -2.99 8.19 20.02
C LEU A 298 -3.78 6.87 19.98
N ARG A 299 -3.32 5.80 20.64
CA ARG A 299 -3.98 4.50 20.59
C ARG A 299 -5.33 4.57 21.31
N GLY A 300 -6.40 4.43 20.53
CA GLY A 300 -7.78 4.46 21.03
C GLY A 300 -8.47 5.81 20.90
N ASP A 301 -7.76 6.83 20.39
CA ASP A 301 -8.39 8.08 19.99
C ASP A 301 -9.14 7.91 18.67
N ARG A 302 -10.37 8.42 18.60
CA ARG A 302 -11.20 8.36 17.39
C ARG A 302 -10.71 9.35 16.34
N ASP A 303 -10.10 10.44 16.80
CA ASP A 303 -9.67 11.57 15.97
C ASP A 303 -8.15 11.52 15.73
N ARG A 304 -7.59 10.30 15.62
CA ARG A 304 -6.14 10.09 15.42
C ARG A 304 -5.57 10.70 14.14
N ASP A 305 -6.42 11.04 13.19
CA ASP A 305 -6.07 11.64 11.90
C ASP A 305 -6.17 13.18 11.95
N ASP A 306 -6.68 13.76 13.05
CA ASP A 306 -6.71 15.21 13.27
C ASP A 306 -5.29 15.73 13.60
N PRO A 307 -4.74 16.67 12.80
CA PRO A 307 -3.41 17.22 13.02
C PRO A 307 -3.23 17.85 14.41
N GLU A 308 -4.27 18.44 15.01
CA GLU A 308 -4.16 19.03 16.35
C GLU A 308 -4.03 17.96 17.44
N VAL A 309 -4.77 16.85 17.29
CA VAL A 309 -4.70 15.69 18.20
C VAL A 309 -3.32 15.04 18.11
N VAL A 310 -2.82 14.86 16.89
CA VAL A 310 -1.46 14.36 16.64
C VAL A 310 -0.41 15.26 17.29
N LEU A 311 -0.45 16.57 17.02
CA LEU A 311 0.51 17.52 17.59
C LEU A 311 0.46 17.55 19.12
N ARG A 312 -0.73 17.44 19.72
CA ARG A 312 -0.91 17.32 21.17
C ARG A 312 -0.25 16.06 21.73
N ALA A 313 -0.37 14.93 21.05
CA ALA A 313 0.30 13.68 21.44
C ALA A 313 1.83 13.81 21.37
N TYR A 314 2.36 14.40 20.29
CA TYR A 314 3.79 14.70 20.17
C TYR A 314 4.29 15.64 21.27
N ARG A 315 3.52 16.67 21.61
CA ARG A 315 3.86 17.61 22.69
C ARG A 315 3.94 16.92 24.05
N LYS A 316 3.00 16.02 24.34
CA LYS A 316 3.02 15.21 25.57
C LYS A 316 4.21 14.26 25.60
N ALA A 317 4.50 13.58 24.49
CA ALA A 317 5.66 12.69 24.36
C ALA A 317 6.98 13.45 24.56
N PHE A 318 7.12 14.62 23.93
CA PHE A 318 8.29 15.49 24.10
C PHE A 318 8.50 15.88 25.57
N ARG A 319 7.49 16.42 26.24
CA ARG A 319 7.60 16.83 27.65
C ARG A 319 8.02 15.67 28.55
N ALA A 320 7.43 14.50 28.37
CA ALA A 320 7.75 13.32 29.17
C ALA A 320 9.21 12.88 28.98
N LEU A 321 9.68 12.83 27.74
CA LEU A 321 11.05 12.44 27.42
C LEU A 321 12.09 13.51 27.80
N ALA A 322 11.79 14.78 27.54
CA ALA A 322 12.67 15.89 27.89
C ALA A 322 12.91 15.95 29.40
N LEU A 323 11.88 15.75 30.23
CA LEU A 323 12.04 15.73 31.68
C LEU A 323 12.86 14.51 32.16
N ARG A 324 12.61 13.33 31.58
CA ARG A 324 13.28 12.08 31.95
C ARG A 324 14.77 12.08 31.57
N TRP A 325 15.09 12.55 30.37
CA TRP A 325 16.43 12.48 29.80
C TRP A 325 17.18 13.82 29.84
N HIS A 326 16.70 14.79 30.62
CA HIS A 326 17.44 16.03 30.85
C HIS A 326 18.74 15.71 31.62
N PRO A 327 19.90 16.24 31.20
CA PRO A 327 21.19 15.96 31.86
C PRO A 327 21.16 16.20 33.38
N ASP A 328 20.62 17.34 33.81
CA ASP A 328 20.51 17.71 35.22
C ASP A 328 19.59 16.75 36.03
N LYS A 329 18.44 16.36 35.45
CA LYS A 329 17.50 15.44 36.13
C LYS A 329 18.05 14.02 36.21
N PHE A 330 18.74 13.59 35.17
CA PHE A 330 19.41 12.30 35.15
C PHE A 330 20.54 12.25 36.19
N GLU A 331 21.38 13.29 36.25
CA GLU A 331 22.47 13.40 37.24
C GLU A 331 21.91 13.49 38.66
N GLN A 332 20.81 14.21 38.89
CA GLN A 332 20.14 14.28 40.19
C GLN A 332 19.67 12.90 40.69
N MET A 333 19.15 12.05 39.79
CA MET A 333 18.61 10.74 40.16
C MET A 333 19.69 9.66 40.25
N PHE A 334 20.64 9.65 39.31
CA PHE A 334 21.58 8.53 39.12
C PHE A 334 23.05 8.93 39.25
N GLY A 335 23.39 10.21 39.41
CA GLY A 335 24.77 10.72 39.38
C GLY A 335 25.70 10.04 40.39
N SER A 336 25.24 9.85 41.63
CA SER A 336 26.04 9.15 42.66
C SER A 336 26.40 7.71 42.29
N ARG A 337 25.54 7.02 41.53
CA ARG A 337 25.74 5.64 41.07
C ARG A 337 26.56 5.59 39.78
N VAL A 338 26.46 6.63 38.94
CA VAL A 338 27.30 6.80 37.74
C VAL A 338 28.75 7.07 38.14
N ASP A 339 28.99 7.84 39.20
CA ASP A 339 30.33 8.12 39.72
C ASP A 339 31.00 6.90 40.39
N CYS A 340 30.22 5.87 40.74
CA CYS A 340 30.76 4.60 41.24
C CYS A 340 31.40 3.73 40.14
N CYS A 341 31.14 4.05 38.86
CA CYS A 341 31.78 3.40 37.71
C CYS A 341 33.17 3.99 37.42
N SER A 342 33.91 3.39 36.48
CA SER A 342 35.15 4.01 36.00
C SER A 342 34.89 5.42 35.42
N PRO A 343 35.80 6.40 35.59
CA PRO A 343 35.62 7.76 35.05
C PRO A 343 35.37 7.81 33.54
N THR A 344 35.85 6.81 32.80
CA THR A 344 35.61 6.68 31.36
C THR A 344 34.18 6.25 31.05
N GLU A 345 33.61 5.33 31.82
CA GLU A 345 32.21 4.90 31.63
C GLU A 345 31.23 5.97 32.11
N SER A 346 31.52 6.66 33.22
CA SER A 346 30.67 7.76 33.69
C SER A 346 30.57 8.88 32.64
N GLN A 347 31.70 9.24 32.02
CA GLN A 347 31.73 10.22 30.93
C GLN A 347 30.89 9.78 29.73
N LYS A 348 30.97 8.52 29.31
CA LYS A 348 30.16 8.00 28.19
C LYS A 348 28.66 8.04 28.47
N VAL A 349 28.24 7.74 29.70
CA VAL A 349 26.82 7.84 30.10
C VAL A 349 26.34 9.28 29.96
N ARG A 350 27.10 10.25 30.50
CA ARG A 350 26.76 11.69 30.42
C ARG A 350 26.71 12.20 28.98
N GLU A 351 27.69 11.84 28.15
CA GLU A 351 27.71 12.20 26.73
C GLU A 351 26.50 11.62 25.97
N ARG A 352 26.11 10.39 26.30
CA ARG A 352 24.95 9.74 25.68
C ARG A 352 23.64 10.36 26.12
N VAL A 353 23.47 10.71 27.39
CA VAL A 353 22.30 11.47 27.88
C VAL A 353 22.22 12.83 27.20
N GLN A 354 23.35 13.55 27.10
CA GLN A 354 23.42 14.84 26.41
C GLN A 354 23.01 14.72 24.93
N SER A 355 23.53 13.71 24.23
CA SER A 355 23.20 13.45 22.83
C SER A 355 21.72 13.10 22.64
N LEU A 356 21.16 12.33 23.58
CA LEU A 356 19.75 11.95 23.58
C LEU A 356 18.84 13.16 23.81
N ALA A 357 19.18 14.04 24.75
CA ALA A 357 18.44 15.27 25.01
C ALA A 357 18.42 16.19 23.77
N GLN A 358 19.57 16.32 23.10
CA GLN A 358 19.66 17.06 21.83
C GLN A 358 18.82 16.44 20.73
N ALA A 359 18.80 15.10 20.61
CA ALA A 359 17.98 14.40 19.64
C ALA A 359 16.47 14.57 19.91
N ILE A 360 16.05 14.56 21.18
CA ILE A 360 14.66 14.83 21.59
C ILE A 360 14.24 16.24 21.16
N GLN A 361 15.10 17.24 21.37
CA GLN A 361 14.84 18.61 20.94
C GLN A 361 14.76 18.72 19.42
N ALA A 362 15.74 18.16 18.70
CA ALA A 362 15.75 18.17 17.24
C ALA A 362 14.52 17.49 16.63
N ALA A 363 14.08 16.36 17.21
CA ALA A 363 12.85 15.68 16.79
C ALA A 363 11.60 16.52 17.05
N TRP A 364 11.56 17.28 18.15
CA TRP A 364 10.46 18.20 18.44
C TRP A 364 10.42 19.35 17.44
N ASP A 365 11.55 20.01 17.20
CA ASP A 365 11.66 21.13 16.26
C ASP A 365 11.27 20.68 14.84
N ALA A 366 11.67 19.47 14.44
CA ALA A 366 11.26 18.87 13.16
C ALA A 366 9.73 18.66 13.07
N CYS A 367 9.08 18.25 14.16
CA CYS A 367 7.63 18.08 14.19
C CYS A 367 6.88 19.42 14.15
N THR A 368 7.39 20.47 14.80
CA THR A 368 6.72 21.78 14.80
C THR A 368 6.89 22.50 13.47
N ASN A 369 8.08 22.43 12.85
CA ASN A 369 8.36 23.12 11.58
C ASN A 369 7.57 22.56 10.39
N THR A 370 7.06 21.33 10.47
CA THR A 370 6.18 20.77 9.41
C THR A 370 4.75 21.29 9.46
N HIS A 371 4.35 21.96 10.54
CA HIS A 371 2.99 22.48 10.74
C HIS A 371 2.88 24.00 10.58
N GLU A 372 4.00 24.70 10.40
CA GLU A 372 4.06 26.09 9.94
C GLU A 372 4.02 26.15 8.41
#